data_AF-A0A1M5JZL9-F1
#
_entry.id   AF-A0A1M5JZL9-F1
#
_cell.length_a   1.000
_cell.length_b   1.000
_cell.length_c   1.000
_cell.angle_alpha   90.00
_cell.angle_beta   90.00
_cell.angle_gamma   90.00
#
_symmetry.space_group_name_H-M   'P 1'
#
loop_
_entity.id
_entity.type
_entity.pdbx_description
1 polymer ?
#
loop_
_entity_poly.entity_id
_entity_poly.type
_entity_poly.pdbx_seq_one_letter_code
_entity_poly.pdbx_strand_id
1 'polypeptide(L)' 'MRSDAVLSAMPPASVLTCDGCGFEKPIGSDAWERLRDPTLGTLTRCPECGSTNVHNRK' A
#
# COMPACT_ATOMS: atom_id res chain seq x y z
N MET A 1 -19.56 12.59 30.36
CA MET A 1 -18.50 12.71 29.34
C MET A 1 -17.34 11.80 29.70
N ARG A 2 -17.09 10.72 28.96
CA ARG A 2 -15.78 10.05 28.95
C ARG A 2 -15.34 9.91 27.51
N SER A 3 -14.62 10.94 27.08
CA SER A 3 -13.74 10.91 25.92
C SER A 3 -12.75 9.77 26.10
N ASP A 4 -12.67 8.87 25.12
CA ASP A 4 -11.42 8.18 24.82
C ASP A 4 -11.47 7.80 23.34
N ALA A 5 -11.21 8.82 22.51
CA ALA A 5 -10.84 8.61 21.13
C ALA A 5 -9.49 7.88 21.16
N VAL A 6 -9.55 6.55 21.12
CA VAL A 6 -8.39 5.71 20.83
C VAL A 6 -7.95 5.99 19.39
N LEU A 7 -7.26 7.12 19.19
CA LEU A 7 -6.35 7.27 18.07
C LEU A 7 -5.26 6.22 18.30
N SER A 8 -5.54 5.00 17.85
CA SER A 8 -4.55 3.96 17.69
C SER A 8 -3.54 4.53 16.70
N ALA A 9 -2.44 5.05 17.24
CA ALA A 9 -1.30 5.45 16.44
C ALA A 9 -0.88 4.20 15.66
N MET A 10 -1.26 4.14 14.38
CA MET A 10 -0.76 3.11 13.49
C MET A 10 0.78 3.18 13.59
N PRO A 11 1.47 2.03 13.73
CA PRO A 11 2.92 2.01 13.67
C PRO A 11 3.39 2.73 12.39
N PRO A 12 4.60 3.31 12.36
CA PRO A 12 5.08 4.07 11.20
C PRO A 12 4.83 3.21 9.97
N ALA A 13 3.92 3.70 9.12
CA ALA A 13 3.36 2.88 8.07
C ALA A 13 4.50 2.50 7.14
N SER A 14 4.85 1.21 7.11
CA SER A 14 5.87 0.71 6.20
C SER A 14 5.55 1.19 4.80
N VAL A 15 6.56 1.72 4.11
CA VAL A 15 6.37 2.40 2.84
C VAL A 15 6.65 1.41 1.71
N LEU A 16 5.73 1.33 0.76
CA LEU A 16 5.91 0.56 -0.45
C LEU A 16 6.44 1.46 -1.55
N THR A 17 7.43 0.97 -2.29
CA THR A 17 8.05 1.67 -3.42
C THR A 17 7.91 0.82 -4.68
N CYS A 18 7.52 1.43 -5.80
CA CYS A 18 7.53 0.76 -7.10
C CYS A 18 8.91 0.81 -7.75
N ASP A 19 9.45 -0.34 -8.14
CA ASP A 19 10.74 -0.42 -8.86
C ASP A 19 10.68 0.13 -10.29
N GLY A 20 9.49 0.23 -10.88
CA GLY A 20 9.30 0.69 -12.25
C GLY A 20 9.42 2.21 -12.41
N CYS A 21 8.85 2.97 -11.47
CA CYS A 21 8.77 4.43 -11.58
C CYS A 21 9.10 5.20 -10.28
N GLY A 22 9.37 4.50 -9.17
CA GLY A 22 9.66 5.13 -7.88
C GLY A 22 8.44 5.64 -7.12
N PHE A 23 7.21 5.34 -7.57
CA PHE A 23 5.99 5.71 -6.82
C PHE A 23 6.03 5.14 -5.40
N GLU A 24 5.78 6.00 -4.41
CA GLU A 24 5.98 5.70 -3.01
C GLU A 24 4.73 6.06 -2.19
N LYS A 25 4.16 5.06 -1.50
CA LYS A 25 2.99 5.23 -0.63
C LYS A 25 2.97 4.21 0.52
N PRO A 26 2.30 4.51 1.64
CA PRO A 26 2.12 3.56 2.72
C PRO A 26 1.53 2.22 2.25
N ILE A 27 2.04 1.12 2.80
CA ILE A 27 1.47 -0.22 2.62
C ILE A 27 0.02 -0.19 3.15
N GLY A 28 -0.89 -0.79 2.40
CA GLY A 28 -2.31 -0.86 2.75
C GLY A 28 -3.09 0.44 2.52
N SER A 29 -2.46 1.51 2.01
CA SER A 29 -3.22 2.68 1.55
C SER A 29 -4.01 2.38 0.29
N ASP A 30 -5.15 3.07 0.13
CA ASP A 30 -5.98 3.02 -1.08
C ASP A 30 -5.37 3.75 -2.28
N ALA A 31 -4.16 4.31 -2.14
CA ALA A 31 -3.41 4.90 -3.24
C ALA A 31 -2.81 3.84 -4.18
N TRP A 32 -2.75 2.57 -3.77
CA TRP A 32 -2.33 1.47 -4.61
C TRP A 32 -3.50 0.83 -5.34
N GLU A 33 -3.32 0.57 -6.63
CA GLU A 33 -4.33 -0.13 -7.40
C GLU A 33 -4.36 -1.61 -7.02
N ARG A 34 -5.57 -2.17 -6.93
CA ARG A 34 -5.79 -3.58 -6.63
C ARG A 34 -6.43 -4.25 -7.82
N LEU A 35 -5.76 -5.28 -8.34
CA LEU A 35 -6.27 -6.10 -9.43
C LEU A 35 -6.68 -7.46 -8.89
N ARG A 36 -7.76 -8.02 -9.43
CA ARG A 36 -8.10 -9.42 -9.19
C ARG A 36 -7.70 -10.25 -10.39
N ASP A 37 -6.84 -11.22 -10.15
CA ASP A 37 -6.51 -12.29 -11.07
C ASP A 37 -7.25 -13.58 -10.68
N PRO A 38 -7.84 -14.33 -11.62
CA PRO A 38 -8.57 -15.56 -11.31
C PRO A 38 -7.73 -16.66 -10.65
N THR A 39 -6.41 -16.66 -10.86
CA THR A 39 -5.50 -17.69 -10.36
C THR A 39 -4.68 -17.21 -9.17
N LEU A 40 -4.16 -15.98 -9.22
CA LEU A 40 -3.26 -15.42 -8.21
C LEU A 40 -3.99 -14.65 -7.10
N GLY A 41 -5.28 -14.35 -7.28
CA GLY A 41 -6.06 -13.59 -6.31
C GLY A 41 -5.84 -12.08 -6.45
N THR A 42 -5.81 -11.36 -5.32
CA THR A 42 -5.69 -9.90 -5.34
C THR A 42 -4.22 -9.49 -5.38
N LEU A 43 -3.84 -8.76 -6.41
CA LEU A 43 -2.49 -8.24 -6.62
C LEU A 43 -2.48 -6.72 -6.44
N THR A 44 -1.36 -6.22 -5.92
CA THR A 44 -1.07 -4.79 -5.89
C THR A 44 -0.41 -4.36 -7.20
N ARG A 45 -0.94 -3.32 -7.85
CA ARG A 45 -0.36 -2.68 -9.04
C ARG A 45 -0.07 -1.21 -8.76
N CYS A 46 1.05 -0.72 -9.27
CA CYS A 46 1.38 0.70 -9.29
C CYS A 46 0.42 1.44 -10.24
N PRO A 47 -0.31 2.47 -9.77
CA PRO A 47 -1.25 3.21 -10.60
C PRO A 47 -0.55 4.09 -11.66
N GLU A 48 0.71 4.46 -11.44
CA GLU A 48 1.45 5.37 -12.33
C GLU A 48 2.01 4.67 -13.57
N CYS A 49 2.58 3.46 -13.41
CA CYS A 49 3.27 2.76 -14.49
C CYS A 49 2.73 1.36 -14.79
N GLY A 50 1.76 0.87 -14.01
CA GLY A 50 1.18 -0.45 -14.19
C GLY A 50 2.05 -1.63 -13.73
N SER A 51 3.23 -1.39 -13.15
CA SER A 51 4.08 -2.45 -12.61
C SER A 51 3.46 -3.07 -11.35
N THR A 52 3.57 -4.38 -11.20
CA THR A 52 3.25 -5.11 -9.95
C THR A 52 4.50 -5.36 -9.10
N ASN A 53 5.68 -4.94 -9.58
CA ASN A 53 6.94 -5.08 -8.85
C ASN A 53 7.12 -3.92 -7.88
N VAL A 54 6.92 -4.22 -6.60
CA VAL A 54 6.92 -3.27 -5.50
C VAL A 54 7.64 -3.86 -4.29
N HIS A 55 8.39 -3.05 -3.56
CA HIS A 55 9.17 -3.49 -2.40
C HIS A 55 8.97 -2.57 -1.21
N ASN A 56 9.10 -3.13 -0.01
CA ASN A 56 9.16 -2.38 1.23
C ASN A 56 10.64 -2.13 1.57
N ARG A 57 11.02 -0.87 1.79
CA ARG A 57 12.31 -0.57 2.44
C ARG A 57 12.13 -0.69 3.95
N LYS A 58 12.68 -1.75 4.53
CA LYS A 58 12.88 -1.87 5.99
C LYS A 58 14.01 -0.97 6.46
#